data_AF-A0A842IJI1-F1
#
_entry.id   AF-A0A842IJI1-F1
#
_cell.length_a   1.000
_cell.length_b   1.000
_cell.length_c   1.000
_cell.angle_alpha   90.00
_cell.angle_beta   90.00
_cell.angle_gamma   90.00
#
_symmetry.space_group_name_H-M   'P 1'
#
loop_
_entity.id
_entity.type
_entity.pdbx_description
1 polymer ?
#
loop_
_entity_poly.entity_id
_entity_poly.type
_entity_poly.pdbx_seq_one_letter_code
_entity_poly.pdbx_strand_id
1 'polypeptide(L)'
;MKETTKQHSGDTADSRSDAEGPSKKAAAMEEPVEKKREGDILSAEDKIDVYWNTIEYIVGLNRTSEVKAGLIISFYGLLFGVFLEVGTSPFEAMLEVSNFVVAVIVIFIFFVARSIYFSFKCFLPQIETKFDKNMFFFHDVVTAYGDSRSFAKKFADLLNDDESLYGQLGQQIYVNSLIATKKFSTVNKSVRNLVYSFIPMSLGVILIIVENVIL
;
A
#
# COMPACT_ATOMS: atom_id res chain seq x y z
N MET A 1 31.75 -79.28 -15.43
CA MET A 1 31.87 -78.89 -14.00
C MET A 1 30.75 -77.88 -13.75
N LYS A 2 29.46 -78.27 -13.77
CA LYS A 2 28.61 -78.87 -12.70
C LYS A 2 28.71 -78.12 -11.35
N GLU A 3 27.65 -77.34 -11.07
CA GLU A 3 26.86 -77.13 -9.82
C GLU A 3 27.53 -77.39 -8.45
N THR A 4 27.32 -76.66 -7.34
CA THR A 4 26.07 -76.10 -6.77
C THR A 4 26.36 -75.10 -5.62
N THR A 5 25.55 -74.03 -5.56
CA THR A 5 24.80 -73.47 -4.41
C THR A 5 25.32 -73.52 -2.96
N LYS A 6 25.40 -72.34 -2.31
CA LYS A 6 25.14 -72.14 -0.86
C LYS A 6 24.04 -71.08 -0.67
N GLN A 7 22.89 -71.51 -0.12
CA GLN A 7 21.84 -70.71 0.54
C GLN A 7 22.39 -70.14 1.86
N HIS A 8 21.93 -69.01 2.41
CA HIS A 8 20.58 -68.78 2.93
C HIS A 8 20.23 -67.28 3.01
N SER A 9 19.10 -66.95 2.37
CA SER A 9 18.22 -65.77 2.55
C SER A 9 17.67 -65.79 3.99
N GLY A 10 17.52 -64.69 4.72
CA GLY A 10 16.72 -63.51 4.40
C GLY A 10 15.43 -63.63 5.22
N ASP A 11 15.32 -62.83 6.29
CA ASP A 11 14.20 -62.84 7.22
C ASP A 11 13.49 -61.48 7.23
N THR A 12 12.24 -61.55 7.66
CA THR A 12 11.08 -60.90 7.06
C THR A 12 10.71 -59.59 7.78
N ALA A 13 9.99 -58.72 7.07
CA ALA A 13 9.37 -57.51 7.60
C ALA A 13 8.34 -57.81 8.71
N ASP A 14 8.11 -56.87 9.64
CA ASP A 14 6.87 -56.05 9.70
C ASP A 14 6.74 -55.23 11.01
N SER A 15 6.18 -54.04 10.84
CA SER A 15 5.25 -53.29 11.71
C SER A 15 5.63 -52.74 13.10
N ARG A 16 5.64 -51.39 13.13
CA ARG A 16 4.83 -50.46 13.94
C ARG A 16 4.98 -50.37 15.47
N SER A 17 4.92 -49.09 15.87
CA SER A 17 4.49 -48.53 17.17
C SER A 17 5.56 -48.47 18.25
N ASP A 18 6.05 -47.27 18.57
CA ASP A 18 5.65 -46.63 19.83
C ASP A 18 6.12 -45.18 19.90
N ALA A 19 5.22 -44.37 20.46
CA ALA A 19 5.19 -42.92 20.42
C ALA A 19 6.15 -42.25 21.42
N GLU A 20 6.55 -41.04 21.05
CA GLU A 20 7.42 -40.11 21.76
C GLU A 20 6.89 -39.71 23.14
N GLY A 21 7.80 -39.67 24.13
CA GLY A 21 7.59 -39.01 25.42
C GLY A 21 7.93 -37.51 25.37
N PRO A 22 7.32 -36.67 26.23
CA PRO A 22 7.40 -35.21 26.12
C PRO A 22 8.65 -34.63 26.81
N SER A 23 9.44 -33.84 26.07
CA SER A 23 10.55 -33.05 26.62
C SER A 23 10.10 -31.64 27.00
N LYS A 24 10.19 -31.35 28.30
CA LYS A 24 10.01 -30.03 28.91
C LYS A 24 11.11 -29.07 28.45
N LYS A 25 10.74 -27.90 27.94
CA LYS A 25 11.53 -26.67 28.07
C LYS A 25 10.63 -25.47 28.39
N ALA A 26 11.09 -24.71 29.37
CA ALA A 26 10.58 -23.48 29.99
C ALA A 26 9.84 -22.52 29.03
N ALA A 27 8.63 -22.09 29.35
CA ALA A 27 8.32 -21.00 30.30
C ALA A 27 8.89 -19.64 29.85
N ALA A 28 8.18 -18.99 28.92
CA ALA A 28 8.02 -17.54 28.94
C ALA A 28 6.59 -17.29 29.44
N MET A 29 6.51 -16.70 30.61
CA MET A 29 5.30 -16.30 31.31
C MET A 29 4.65 -15.19 30.49
N GLU A 30 3.63 -15.51 29.70
CA GLU A 30 2.70 -14.49 29.23
C GLU A 30 2.04 -13.91 30.48
N GLU A 31 2.34 -12.64 30.77
CA GLU A 31 1.61 -11.90 31.79
C GLU A 31 0.10 -11.99 31.47
N PRO A 32 -0.76 -12.25 32.48
CA PRO A 32 -2.17 -12.35 32.22
C PRO A 32 -2.66 -10.99 31.72
N VAL A 33 -3.09 -10.94 30.46
CA VAL A 33 -3.82 -9.79 29.90
C VAL A 33 -5.04 -9.58 30.79
N GLU A 34 -4.94 -8.59 31.66
CA GLU A 34 -5.99 -8.21 32.59
C GLU A 34 -7.25 -7.91 31.77
N LYS A 35 -8.28 -8.73 31.96
CA LYS A 35 -9.55 -8.59 31.28
C LYS A 35 -10.26 -7.35 31.84
N LYS A 36 -9.94 -6.19 31.27
CA LYS A 36 -10.53 -4.89 31.57
C LYS A 36 -12.06 -4.99 31.44
N ARG A 37 -12.78 -4.70 32.52
CA ARG A 37 -14.25 -4.91 32.60
C ARG A 37 -14.97 -3.73 31.94
N GLU A 38 -16.18 -3.98 31.43
CA GLU A 38 -17.09 -2.94 30.93
C GLU A 38 -17.26 -1.84 31.99
N GLY A 39 -16.65 -0.67 31.74
CA GLY A 39 -16.72 0.49 32.61
C GLY A 39 -15.38 1.15 32.94
N ASP A 40 -14.23 0.55 32.61
CA ASP A 40 -12.94 1.17 32.96
C ASP A 40 -12.63 2.39 32.08
N ILE A 41 -12.64 3.56 32.72
CA ILE A 41 -12.10 4.80 32.16
C ILE A 41 -10.64 4.52 31.78
N LEU A 42 -10.32 4.74 30.51
CA LEU A 42 -8.97 4.51 29.99
C LEU A 42 -7.95 5.37 30.74
N SER A 43 -6.78 4.81 31.08
CA SER A 43 -5.71 5.57 31.75
C SER A 43 -5.17 6.66 30.80
N ALA A 44 -4.47 7.67 31.32
CA ALA A 44 -3.85 8.69 30.45
C ALA A 44 -2.85 8.05 29.48
N GLU A 45 -2.05 7.08 29.94
CA GLU A 45 -1.11 6.32 29.12
C GLU A 45 -1.84 5.54 28.02
N ASP A 46 -2.88 4.79 28.38
CA ASP A 46 -3.67 4.03 27.41
C ASP A 46 -4.30 4.94 26.33
N LYS A 47 -4.74 6.17 26.70
CA LYS A 47 -5.31 7.14 25.74
C LYS A 47 -4.27 7.60 24.74
N ILE A 48 -3.06 7.89 25.21
CA ILE A 48 -1.93 8.27 24.36
C ILE A 48 -1.53 7.09 23.46
N ASP A 49 -1.56 5.86 23.94
CA ASP A 49 -1.28 4.67 23.14
C ASP A 49 -2.31 4.47 22.02
N VAL A 50 -3.61 4.62 22.32
CA VAL A 50 -4.66 4.57 21.30
C VAL A 50 -4.46 5.66 20.25
N TYR A 51 -4.12 6.88 20.68
CA TYR A 51 -3.79 7.98 19.78
C TYR A 51 -2.60 7.63 18.87
N TRP A 52 -1.49 7.14 19.44
CA TRP A 52 -0.27 6.83 18.70
C TRP A 52 -0.50 5.71 17.68
N ASN A 53 -1.18 4.64 18.08
CA ASN A 53 -1.56 3.55 17.17
C ASN A 53 -2.45 4.03 16.03
N THR A 54 -3.38 4.96 16.32
CA THR A 54 -4.28 5.51 15.31
C THR A 54 -3.53 6.38 14.30
N ILE A 55 -2.67 7.29 14.76
CA ILE A 55 -1.91 8.15 13.84
C ILE A 55 -0.88 7.35 13.03
N GLU A 56 -0.24 6.34 13.62
CA GLU A 56 0.69 5.45 12.92
C GLU A 56 -0.04 4.66 11.82
N TYR A 57 -1.23 4.13 12.10
CA TYR A 57 -2.07 3.50 11.09
C TYR A 57 -2.40 4.45 9.93
N ILE A 58 -2.79 5.70 10.23
CA ILE A 58 -3.13 6.71 9.20
C ILE A 58 -1.90 7.11 8.37
N VAL A 59 -0.73 7.25 9.00
CA VAL A 59 0.52 7.53 8.29
C VAL A 59 0.91 6.34 7.41
N GLY A 60 0.74 5.11 7.90
CA GLY A 60 0.95 3.88 7.14
C GLY A 60 0.02 3.79 5.92
N LEU A 61 -1.24 4.19 6.10
CA LEU A 61 -2.21 4.37 5.02
C LEU A 61 -1.68 5.39 3.98
N ASN A 62 -1.31 6.60 4.41
CA ASN A 62 -0.77 7.62 3.51
C ASN A 62 0.42 7.10 2.69
N ARG A 63 1.40 6.49 3.36
CA ARG A 63 2.59 5.91 2.71
C ARG A 63 2.22 4.81 1.71
N THR A 64 1.29 3.93 2.06
CA THR A 64 0.83 2.86 1.17
C THR A 64 0.21 3.42 -0.10
N SER A 65 -0.54 4.51 -0.01
CA SER A 65 -1.14 5.16 -1.19
C SER A 65 -0.08 5.76 -2.14
N GLU A 66 0.97 6.38 -1.59
CA GLU A 66 2.09 6.93 -2.34
C GLU A 66 2.93 5.83 -3.00
N VAL A 67 3.20 4.73 -2.28
CA VAL A 67 3.90 3.56 -2.84
C VAL A 67 3.13 2.98 -4.01
N LYS A 68 1.80 2.80 -3.88
CA LYS A 68 0.96 2.31 -5.00
C LYS A 68 1.02 3.24 -6.20
N ALA A 69 0.91 4.55 -6.00
CA ALA A 69 1.00 5.53 -7.08
C ALA A 69 2.37 5.48 -7.77
N GLY A 70 3.45 5.37 -7.00
CA GLY A 70 4.82 5.24 -7.50
C GLY A 70 5.01 3.98 -8.35
N LEU A 71 4.51 2.82 -7.87
CA LEU A 71 4.55 1.56 -8.62
C LEU A 71 3.84 1.66 -9.97
N ILE A 72 2.68 2.33 -10.03
CA ILE A 72 1.94 2.53 -11.29
C ILE A 72 2.73 3.41 -12.27
N ILE A 73 3.32 4.51 -11.79
CA ILE A 73 4.15 5.38 -12.63
C ILE A 73 5.38 4.61 -13.14
N SER A 74 6.06 3.86 -12.28
CA SER A 74 7.20 3.02 -12.67
C SER A 74 6.82 1.95 -13.69
N PHE A 75 5.67 1.31 -13.52
CA PHE A 75 5.13 0.33 -14.47
C PHE A 75 4.93 0.95 -15.85
N TYR A 76 4.28 2.13 -15.92
CA TYR A 76 4.11 2.82 -17.20
C TYR A 76 5.41 3.36 -17.78
N GLY A 77 6.36 3.79 -16.94
CA GLY A 77 7.70 4.19 -17.37
C GLY A 77 8.45 3.03 -18.03
N LEU A 78 8.37 1.84 -17.45
CA LEU A 78 8.95 0.62 -18.03
C LEU A 78 8.28 0.28 -19.38
N LEU A 79 6.94 0.26 -19.41
CA LEU A 79 6.21 -0.01 -20.66
C LEU A 79 6.58 1.00 -21.74
N PHE A 80 6.61 2.29 -21.40
CA PHE A 80 6.97 3.35 -22.34
C PHE A 80 8.40 3.19 -22.86
N GLY A 81 9.35 2.82 -21.99
CA GLY A 81 10.72 2.49 -22.40
C GLY A 81 10.78 1.38 -23.44
N VAL A 82 10.08 0.26 -23.20
CA VAL A 82 9.97 -0.84 -24.17
C VAL A 82 9.33 -0.38 -25.48
N PHE A 83 8.27 0.43 -25.41
CA PHE A 83 7.62 1.01 -26.59
C PHE A 83 8.58 1.87 -27.43
N LEU A 84 9.47 2.65 -26.79
CA LEU A 84 10.46 3.46 -27.50
C LEU A 84 11.58 2.60 -28.10
N GLU A 85 12.04 1.57 -27.40
CA GLU A 85 13.08 0.65 -27.88
C GLU A 85 12.61 -0.15 -29.10
N VAL A 86 11.37 -0.63 -29.08
CA VAL A 86 10.73 -1.28 -30.23
C VAL A 86 10.35 -0.24 -31.31
N GLY A 87 10.34 1.06 -30.97
CA GLY A 87 9.61 2.15 -31.63
C GLY A 87 10.18 2.76 -32.90
N THR A 88 11.31 2.30 -33.46
CA THR A 88 11.80 2.86 -34.74
C THR A 88 11.11 2.29 -35.99
N SER A 89 10.40 1.17 -35.89
CA SER A 89 9.61 0.54 -36.98
C SER A 89 8.07 0.63 -36.86
N PRO A 90 7.43 0.76 -35.68
CA PRO A 90 5.97 0.77 -35.53
C PRO A 90 5.29 2.09 -35.92
N PHE A 91 5.99 3.23 -35.94
CA PHE A 91 5.38 4.52 -36.28
C PHE A 91 4.93 4.56 -37.76
N GLU A 92 5.69 3.93 -38.65
CA GLU A 92 5.30 3.76 -40.06
C GLU A 92 4.17 2.74 -40.20
N ALA A 93 4.21 1.63 -39.44
CA ALA A 93 3.12 0.65 -39.41
C ALA A 93 1.80 1.24 -38.86
N MET A 94 1.86 2.23 -37.97
CA MET A 94 0.69 2.91 -37.41
C MET A 94 -0.05 3.79 -38.45
N LEU A 95 0.57 4.10 -39.58
CA LEU A 95 -0.08 4.85 -40.67
C LEU A 95 -0.85 3.95 -41.63
N GLU A 96 -0.61 2.63 -41.61
CA GLU A 96 -1.30 1.66 -42.47
C GLU A 96 -2.42 0.88 -41.77
N VAL A 97 -2.55 1.00 -40.44
CA VAL A 97 -3.61 0.32 -39.68
C VAL A 97 -4.99 0.92 -39.93
N SER A 98 -6.03 0.08 -39.80
CA SER A 98 -7.40 0.53 -39.99
C SER A 98 -7.82 1.63 -38.99
N ASN A 99 -8.73 2.51 -39.42
CA ASN A 99 -9.32 3.55 -38.56
C ASN A 99 -9.88 3.00 -37.23
N PHE A 100 -10.29 1.73 -37.23
CA PHE A 100 -10.79 1.04 -36.03
C PHE A 100 -9.66 0.77 -35.01
N VAL A 101 -8.50 0.29 -35.46
CA VAL A 101 -7.33 0.08 -34.60
C VAL A 101 -6.85 1.41 -34.00
N VAL A 102 -6.82 2.48 -34.79
CA VAL A 102 -6.47 3.82 -34.30
C VAL A 102 -7.40 4.26 -33.18
N ALA A 103 -8.72 4.05 -33.32
CA ALA A 103 -9.69 4.39 -32.28
C ALA A 103 -9.45 3.62 -30.97
N VAL A 104 -9.11 2.32 -31.05
CA VAL A 104 -8.79 1.49 -29.88
C VAL A 104 -7.53 1.99 -29.17
N ILE A 105 -6.50 2.39 -29.93
CA ILE A 105 -5.26 2.94 -29.36
C ILE A 105 -5.52 4.28 -28.67
N VAL A 106 -6.34 5.15 -29.24
CA VAL A 106 -6.71 6.43 -28.59
C VAL A 106 -7.42 6.17 -27.25
N ILE A 107 -8.32 5.19 -27.19
CA ILE A 107 -8.99 4.79 -25.94
C ILE A 107 -7.97 4.24 -24.92
N PHE A 108 -7.02 3.42 -25.36
CA PHE A 108 -5.93 2.94 -24.51
C PHE A 108 -5.12 4.09 -23.90
N ILE A 109 -4.65 5.02 -24.75
CA ILE A 109 -3.89 6.20 -24.32
C ILE A 109 -4.69 7.04 -23.33
N PHE A 110 -6.00 7.19 -23.54
CA PHE A 110 -6.89 7.91 -22.62
C PHE A 110 -6.89 7.28 -21.22
N PHE A 111 -7.02 5.95 -21.11
CA PHE A 111 -6.98 5.27 -19.80
C PHE A 111 -5.62 5.38 -19.13
N VAL A 112 -4.53 5.24 -19.89
CA VAL A 112 -3.15 5.39 -19.39
C VAL A 112 -2.93 6.81 -18.86
N ALA A 113 -3.24 7.84 -19.65
CA ALA A 113 -3.09 9.23 -19.26
C ALA A 113 -3.90 9.56 -17.99
N ARG A 114 -5.15 9.07 -17.92
CA ARG A 114 -6.00 9.25 -16.73
C ARG A 114 -5.44 8.54 -15.50
N SER A 115 -4.88 7.34 -15.66
CA SER A 115 -4.21 6.58 -14.61
C SER A 115 -3.02 7.35 -14.05
N ILE A 116 -2.11 7.80 -14.93
CA ILE A 116 -0.94 8.61 -14.57
C ILE A 116 -1.34 9.90 -13.88
N TYR A 117 -2.33 10.62 -14.40
CA TYR A 117 -2.85 11.86 -13.78
C TYR A 117 -3.29 11.63 -12.34
N PHE A 118 -4.05 10.58 -12.06
CA PHE A 118 -4.46 10.27 -10.69
C PHE A 118 -3.28 9.83 -9.82
N SER A 119 -2.28 9.12 -10.36
CA SER A 119 -1.06 8.81 -9.60
C SER A 119 -0.32 10.08 -9.17
N PHE A 120 -0.11 11.05 -10.07
CA PHE A 120 0.52 12.32 -9.71
C PHE A 120 -0.32 13.12 -8.71
N LYS A 121 -1.65 13.15 -8.88
CA LYS A 121 -2.54 13.81 -7.93
C LYS A 121 -2.49 13.21 -6.51
N CYS A 122 -2.07 11.95 -6.37
CA CYS A 122 -1.83 11.32 -5.07
C CYS A 122 -0.60 11.89 -4.36
N PHE A 123 0.43 12.28 -5.12
CA PHE A 123 1.66 12.89 -4.57
C PHE A 123 1.52 14.37 -4.27
N LEU A 124 0.64 15.08 -4.99
CA LEU A 124 0.48 16.51 -4.79
C LEU A 124 -0.03 16.82 -3.37
N PRO A 125 0.58 17.80 -2.68
CA PRO A 125 0.18 18.17 -1.33
C PRO A 125 -1.26 18.66 -1.33
N GLN A 126 -2.08 18.08 -0.45
CA GLN A 126 -3.47 18.46 -0.28
C GLN A 126 -3.57 19.25 1.02
N ILE A 127 -3.45 20.57 0.90
CA ILE A 127 -3.52 21.46 2.05
C ILE A 127 -4.98 21.80 2.30
N GLU A 128 -5.50 21.32 3.42
CA GLU A 128 -6.77 21.78 3.94
C GLU A 128 -6.49 22.86 5.00
N THR A 129 -6.73 24.12 4.64
CA THR A 129 -6.28 25.30 5.41
C THR A 129 -7.32 25.85 6.37
N LYS A 130 -8.42 25.11 6.62
CA LYS A 130 -9.55 25.58 7.43
C LYS A 130 -9.65 24.85 8.76
N PHE A 131 -8.54 24.81 9.49
CA PHE A 131 -8.48 24.19 10.80
C PHE A 131 -7.92 25.17 11.83
N ASP A 132 -8.38 25.02 13.06
CA ASP A 132 -7.85 25.76 14.20
C ASP A 132 -6.38 25.45 14.38
N LYS A 133 -5.64 26.43 14.90
CA LYS A 133 -4.21 26.30 15.15
C LYS A 133 -3.96 25.17 16.14
N ASN A 134 -3.05 24.28 15.78
CA ASN A 134 -2.78 23.06 16.54
C ASN A 134 -1.28 22.86 16.73
N MET A 135 -0.82 22.63 17.97
CA MET A 135 0.59 22.47 18.32
C MET A 135 1.22 21.20 17.75
N PHE A 136 0.42 20.23 17.29
CA PHE A 136 0.90 19.01 16.65
C PHE A 136 0.95 19.12 15.11
N PHE A 137 0.45 20.21 14.52
CA PHE A 137 0.64 20.50 13.10
C PHE A 137 1.98 21.19 12.88
N PHE A 138 2.88 20.52 12.14
CA PHE A 138 4.23 21.04 11.84
C PHE A 138 4.24 22.47 11.29
N HIS A 139 3.27 22.82 10.44
CA HIS A 139 3.13 24.15 9.88
C HIS A 139 2.76 25.19 10.96
N ASP A 140 1.87 24.83 11.88
CA ASP A 140 1.40 25.74 12.92
C ASP A 140 2.44 25.92 14.03
N VAL A 141 3.23 24.89 14.34
CA VAL A 141 4.39 24.99 15.26
C VAL A 141 5.26 26.20 14.90
N VAL A 142 5.58 26.36 13.62
CA VAL A 142 6.47 27.42 13.13
C VAL A 142 5.74 28.75 12.88
N THR A 143 4.44 28.72 12.55
CA THR A 143 3.71 29.93 12.13
C THR A 143 2.82 30.56 13.20
N ALA A 144 2.44 29.83 14.26
CA ALA A 144 1.44 30.28 15.23
C ALA A 144 1.92 30.28 16.69
N TYR A 145 3.02 29.56 17.02
CA TYR A 145 3.42 29.35 18.42
C TYR A 145 4.70 30.10 18.86
N GLY A 146 5.29 30.92 17.99
CA GLY A 146 6.43 31.79 18.32
C GLY A 146 7.77 31.09 18.13
N ASP A 147 8.80 31.53 18.86
CA ASP A 147 10.13 30.90 18.85
C ASP A 147 10.14 29.58 19.66
N SER A 148 11.26 28.85 19.57
CA SER A 148 11.44 27.55 20.24
C SER A 148 11.17 27.58 21.76
N ARG A 149 11.57 28.64 22.47
CA ARG A 149 11.36 28.77 23.92
C ARG A 149 9.89 29.04 24.22
N SER A 150 9.27 29.93 23.43
CA SER A 150 7.85 30.23 23.53
C SER A 150 6.98 29.00 23.28
N PHE A 151 7.32 28.21 22.25
CA PHE A 151 6.68 26.93 21.96
C PHE A 151 6.84 25.94 23.11
N ALA A 152 8.07 25.72 23.61
CA ALA A 152 8.32 24.76 24.69
C ALA A 152 7.49 25.06 25.95
N LYS A 153 7.33 26.35 26.29
CA LYS A 153 6.48 26.77 27.42
C LYS A 153 5.00 26.46 27.15
N LYS A 154 4.47 26.90 26.01
CA LYS A 154 3.06 26.65 25.63
C LYS A 154 2.74 25.16 25.51
N PHE A 155 3.69 24.36 25.04
CA PHE A 155 3.55 22.92 24.94
C PHE A 155 3.52 22.29 26.34
N ALA A 156 4.38 22.72 27.26
CA ALA A 156 4.30 22.28 28.66
C ALA A 156 2.96 22.67 29.31
N ASP A 157 2.45 23.86 29.04
CA ASP A 157 1.14 24.29 29.51
C ASP A 157 0.02 23.39 28.94
N LEU A 158 0.08 23.04 27.64
CA LEU A 158 -0.86 22.12 26.97
C LEU A 158 -0.85 20.72 27.60
N LEU A 159 0.32 20.19 27.98
CA LEU A 159 0.42 18.86 28.61
C LEU A 159 -0.25 18.79 29.99
N ASN A 160 -0.53 19.94 30.63
CA ASN A 160 -1.25 20.00 31.90
C ASN A 160 -2.75 20.29 31.73
N ASP A 161 -3.23 20.43 30.49
CA ASP A 161 -4.63 20.68 30.12
C ASP A 161 -5.15 19.52 29.26
N ASP A 162 -5.71 18.50 29.92
CA ASP A 162 -6.23 17.29 29.28
C ASP A 162 -7.26 17.60 28.17
N GLU A 163 -8.16 18.56 28.39
CA GLU A 163 -9.21 18.89 27.43
C GLU A 163 -8.60 19.44 26.14
N SER A 164 -7.69 20.39 26.26
CA SER A 164 -6.98 20.98 25.11
C SER A 164 -6.03 19.98 24.44
N LEU A 165 -5.33 19.15 25.24
CA LEU A 165 -4.43 18.12 24.74
C LEU A 165 -5.18 17.11 23.86
N TYR A 166 -6.21 16.46 24.42
CA TYR A 166 -6.96 15.46 23.67
C TYR A 166 -7.76 16.09 22.52
N GLY A 167 -8.22 17.33 22.66
CA GLY A 167 -8.84 18.09 21.58
C GLY A 167 -7.91 18.28 20.37
N GLN A 168 -6.66 18.71 20.62
CA GLN A 168 -5.68 18.90 19.55
C GLN A 168 -5.20 17.58 18.94
N LEU A 169 -5.01 16.53 19.74
CA LEU A 169 -4.68 15.19 19.24
C LEU A 169 -5.79 14.62 18.33
N GLY A 170 -7.06 14.77 18.75
CA GLY A 170 -8.22 14.35 17.96
C GLY A 170 -8.33 15.12 16.64
N GLN A 171 -8.10 16.43 16.65
CA GLN A 171 -8.05 17.25 15.44
C GLN A 171 -6.94 16.77 14.49
N GLN A 172 -5.78 16.38 15.00
CA GLN A 172 -4.71 15.84 14.17
C GLN A 172 -5.07 14.51 13.52
N ILE A 173 -5.70 13.60 14.25
CA ILE A 173 -6.24 12.35 13.70
C ILE A 173 -7.23 12.65 12.57
N TYR A 174 -8.17 13.58 12.80
CA TYR A 174 -9.18 13.93 11.81
C TYR A 174 -8.58 14.47 10.51
N VAL A 175 -7.68 15.45 10.61
CA VAL A 175 -7.04 16.08 9.44
C VAL A 175 -6.19 15.07 8.67
N ASN A 176 -5.37 14.26 9.35
CA ASN A 176 -4.57 13.25 8.67
C ASN A 176 -5.44 12.16 8.02
N SER A 177 -6.55 11.79 8.66
CA SER A 177 -7.52 10.84 8.08
C SER A 177 -8.15 11.37 6.79
N LEU A 178 -8.44 12.66 6.74
CA LEU A 178 -9.02 13.32 5.56
C LEU A 178 -8.04 13.33 4.38
N ILE A 179 -6.77 13.66 4.66
CA ILE A 179 -5.68 13.59 3.67
C ILE A 179 -5.50 12.15 3.17
N ALA A 180 -5.41 11.18 4.09
CA ALA A 180 -5.24 9.77 3.75
C ALA A 180 -6.41 9.26 2.89
N THR A 181 -7.65 9.59 3.25
CA THR A 181 -8.86 9.20 2.51
C THR A 181 -8.82 9.73 1.08
N LYS A 182 -8.47 10.99 0.90
CA LYS A 182 -8.46 11.63 -0.41
C LYS A 182 -7.32 11.10 -1.30
N LYS A 183 -6.15 10.81 -0.73
CA LYS A 183 -5.06 10.12 -1.42
C LYS A 183 -5.43 8.69 -1.80
N PHE A 184 -6.00 7.91 -0.88
CA PHE A 184 -6.50 6.56 -1.18
C PHE A 184 -7.54 6.54 -2.28
N SER A 185 -8.53 7.42 -2.21
CA SER A 185 -9.56 7.56 -3.25
C SER A 185 -8.94 7.89 -4.61
N THR A 186 -7.90 8.72 -4.61
CA THR A 186 -7.17 9.14 -5.81
C THR A 186 -6.35 8.00 -6.41
N VAL A 187 -5.52 7.31 -5.61
CA VAL A 187 -4.74 6.17 -6.12
C VAL A 187 -5.63 5.00 -6.54
N ASN A 188 -6.75 4.74 -5.86
CA ASN A 188 -7.69 3.70 -6.26
C ASN A 188 -8.33 4.01 -7.62
N LYS A 189 -8.58 5.29 -7.95
CA LYS A 189 -9.00 5.71 -9.29
C LYS A 189 -7.89 5.43 -10.32
N SER A 190 -6.62 5.68 -9.98
CA SER A 190 -5.48 5.33 -10.83
C SER A 190 -5.43 3.82 -11.12
N VAL A 191 -5.41 2.99 -10.07
CA VAL A 191 -5.41 1.52 -10.19
C VAL A 191 -6.55 1.02 -11.07
N ARG A 192 -7.77 1.55 -10.91
CA ARG A 192 -8.90 1.16 -11.74
C ARG A 192 -8.72 1.53 -13.22
N ASN A 193 -8.15 2.70 -13.53
CA ASN A 193 -7.84 3.08 -14.90
C ASN A 193 -6.71 2.22 -15.49
N LEU A 194 -5.71 1.83 -14.68
CA LEU A 194 -4.71 0.85 -15.07
C LEU A 194 -5.37 -0.47 -15.48
N VAL A 195 -6.26 -1.02 -14.65
CA VAL A 195 -6.99 -2.25 -14.99
C VAL A 195 -7.80 -2.08 -16.28
N TYR A 196 -8.51 -0.97 -16.44
CA TYR A 196 -9.27 -0.70 -17.66
C TYR A 196 -8.40 -0.51 -18.90
N SER A 197 -7.14 -0.06 -18.77
CA SER A 197 -6.22 0.08 -19.89
C SER A 197 -5.84 -1.27 -20.52
N PHE A 198 -5.89 -2.38 -19.77
CA PHE A 198 -5.58 -3.70 -20.32
C PHE A 198 -6.61 -4.22 -21.34
N ILE A 199 -7.85 -3.73 -21.29
CA ILE A 199 -8.92 -4.14 -22.22
C ILE A 199 -8.63 -3.66 -23.65
N PRO A 200 -8.51 -2.34 -23.92
CA PRO A 200 -8.17 -1.85 -25.26
C PRO A 200 -6.76 -2.26 -25.68
N MET A 201 -5.83 -2.46 -24.74
CA MET A 201 -4.49 -3.01 -25.04
C MET A 201 -4.60 -4.40 -25.65
N SER A 202 -5.28 -5.34 -24.97
CA SER A 202 -5.46 -6.71 -25.45
C SER A 202 -6.21 -6.74 -26.79
N LEU A 203 -7.27 -5.93 -26.91
CA LEU A 203 -8.03 -5.82 -28.15
C LEU A 203 -7.17 -5.29 -29.31
N GLY A 204 -6.38 -4.24 -29.08
CA GLY A 204 -5.49 -3.66 -30.08
C GLY A 204 -4.47 -4.67 -30.60
N VAL A 205 -3.85 -5.45 -29.71
CA VAL A 205 -2.91 -6.52 -30.10
C VAL A 205 -3.59 -7.59 -30.96
N ILE A 206 -4.77 -8.07 -30.55
CA ILE A 206 -5.52 -9.07 -31.31
C ILE A 206 -5.84 -8.55 -32.72
N LEU A 207 -6.32 -7.32 -32.83
CA LEU A 207 -6.68 -6.72 -34.13
C LEU A 207 -5.47 -6.60 -35.05
N ILE A 208 -4.33 -6.13 -34.52
CA ILE A 208 -3.09 -6.02 -35.29
C ILE A 208 -2.64 -7.40 -35.80
N ILE A 209 -2.67 -8.44 -34.94
CA ILE A 209 -2.30 -9.80 -35.37
C ILE A 209 -3.26 -10.31 -36.46
N VAL A 210 -4.57 -10.10 -36.28
CA VAL A 210 -5.58 -10.52 -37.26
C VAL A 210 -5.38 -9.83 -38.60
N GLU A 211 -5.13 -8.52 -38.62
CA GLU A 211 -4.84 -7.77 -39.86
C GLU A 211 -3.58 -8.31 -40.54
N ASN A 212 -2.49 -8.58 -39.80
CA ASN A 212 -1.24 -9.10 -40.36
C ASN A 212 -1.26 -10.57 -40.77
N VAL A 213 -2.23 -11.37 -40.31
CA VAL A 213 -2.37 -12.81 -40.66
C VAL A 213 -3.37 -13.01 -41.79
N ILE A 214 -4.40 -12.16 -41.89
CA ILE A 214 -5.47 -12.29 -42.89
C ILE A 214 -5.17 -11.52 -44.18
N LEU A 215 -4.39 -10.43 -44.12
CA LEU A 215 -3.89 -9.69 -45.29
C LEU A 215 -2.47 -10.13 -45.64
#